data_AF-A0A7S3FCR7-F1
#
_entry.id   AF-A0A7S3FCR7-F1
#
_cell.length_a   1.000
_cell.length_b   1.000
_cell.length_c   1.000
_cell.angle_alpha   90.00
_cell.angle_beta   90.00
_cell.angle_gamma   90.00
#
_symmetry.space_group_name_H-M   'P 1'
#
loop_
_entity.id
_entity.type
_entity.pdbx_description
1 polymer ?
#
loop_
_entity_poly.entity_id
_entity_poly.type
_entity_poly.pdbx_seq_one_letter_code
_entity_poly.pdbx_strand_id
1 'polypeptide(L)'
;KLLVVTGHTKCAAVKDAVIAVRDSSDLPTGADAVYGNFGTLLADIFPSAKRAVQEAPNASVEEQVQLATKYNVFNTMARLIDRSEIVYTGVKIEELQIHGCNYDILSGEIEWYGQHPELERLCGREMPMHKWKCQPYVTMQTWSANPGRSRQGQGG
;
A
#
# COMPACT_ATOMS: atom_id res chain seq x y z
N LYS A 1 12.98 6.34 5.40
CA LYS A 1 12.40 4.97 5.53
C LYS A 1 11.42 4.76 4.39
N LEU A 2 11.13 3.52 4.00
CA LEU A 2 10.22 3.23 2.88
C LEU A 2 9.10 2.29 3.34
N LEU A 3 7.86 2.67 3.06
CA LEU A 3 6.67 1.85 3.15
C LEU A 3 6.15 1.61 1.74
N VAL A 4 5.95 0.36 1.36
CA VAL A 4 5.42 0.00 0.04
C VAL A 4 4.04 -0.62 0.21
N VAL A 5 3.06 -0.10 -0.55
CA VAL A 5 1.71 -0.68 -0.67
C VAL A 5 1.66 -1.44 -1.99
N THR A 6 1.53 -2.76 -1.92
CA THR A 6 1.61 -3.63 -3.09
C THR A 6 0.25 -4.23 -3.45
N GLY A 7 -0.23 -3.94 -4.66
CA GLY A 7 -1.20 -4.79 -5.34
C GLY A 7 -0.51 -6.00 -5.97
N HIS A 8 -1.29 -6.91 -6.54
CA HIS A 8 -0.75 -7.99 -7.34
C HIS A 8 -1.67 -8.39 -8.49
N THR A 9 -1.10 -8.94 -9.57
CA THR A 9 -1.87 -9.49 -10.68
C THR A 9 -2.70 -10.69 -10.22
N LYS A 10 -3.82 -10.94 -10.92
CA LYS A 10 -4.77 -12.05 -10.63
C LYS A 10 -5.36 -12.03 -9.21
N CYS A 11 -5.55 -10.85 -8.61
CA CYS A 11 -6.22 -10.73 -7.32
C CYS A 11 -7.72 -11.09 -7.44
N ALA A 12 -8.11 -12.24 -6.87
CA ALA A 12 -9.48 -12.73 -6.93
C ALA A 12 -10.49 -11.73 -6.32
N ALA A 13 -10.16 -11.13 -5.17
CA ALA A 13 -11.05 -10.16 -4.51
C ALA A 13 -11.33 -8.91 -5.36
N VAL A 14 -10.32 -8.40 -6.09
CA VAL A 14 -10.51 -7.25 -6.99
C VAL A 14 -11.32 -7.68 -8.22
N LYS A 15 -11.07 -8.86 -8.76
CA LYS A 15 -11.84 -9.41 -9.89
C LYS A 15 -13.31 -9.59 -9.54
N ASP A 16 -13.61 -10.17 -8.38
CA ASP A 16 -14.98 -10.38 -7.93
C ASP A 16 -15.70 -9.06 -7.69
N ALA A 17 -15.02 -8.05 -7.12
CA ALA A 17 -15.56 -6.72 -6.95
C ALA A 17 -15.88 -6.04 -8.31
N VAL A 18 -15.02 -6.18 -9.32
CA VAL A 18 -15.26 -5.64 -10.67
C VAL A 18 -16.44 -6.35 -11.34
N ILE A 19 -16.50 -7.68 -11.28
CA ILE A 19 -17.61 -8.46 -11.85
C ILE A 19 -18.93 -8.05 -11.18
N ALA A 20 -18.96 -7.97 -9.85
CA ALA A 20 -20.14 -7.55 -9.10
C ALA A 20 -20.62 -6.13 -9.50
N VAL A 21 -19.70 -5.19 -9.72
CA VAL A 21 -20.03 -3.83 -10.21
C VAL A 21 -20.56 -3.85 -11.65
N ARG A 22 -20.04 -4.73 -12.52
CA ARG A 22 -20.48 -4.85 -13.92
C ARG A 22 -21.85 -5.51 -14.06
N ASP A 23 -22.11 -6.55 -13.27
CA ASP A 23 -23.25 -7.45 -13.46
C ASP A 23 -24.56 -6.91 -12.90
N SER A 24 -24.55 -5.97 -11.95
CA SER A 24 -25.80 -5.43 -11.37
C SER A 24 -25.63 -4.04 -10.73
N SER A 25 -26.49 -3.13 -11.18
CA SER A 25 -26.78 -1.78 -10.68
C SER A 25 -27.03 -1.74 -9.17
N ASP A 26 -26.43 -0.77 -8.49
CA ASP A 26 -26.48 -0.52 -7.04
C ASP A 26 -25.99 -1.70 -6.17
N LEU A 27 -24.78 -1.52 -5.62
CA LEU A 27 -24.28 -2.34 -4.53
C LEU A 27 -25.32 -2.40 -3.40
N PRO A 28 -25.50 -3.55 -2.73
CA PRO A 28 -26.26 -3.57 -1.50
C PRO A 28 -25.61 -2.58 -0.52
N THR A 29 -26.37 -1.55 -0.16
CA THR A 29 -26.13 -0.73 1.04
C THR A 29 -26.22 -1.66 2.24
N GLY A 30 -25.14 -2.39 2.52
CA GLY A 30 -25.09 -3.48 3.49
C GLY A 30 -24.31 -4.66 2.95
N ALA A 31 -22.97 -4.60 3.07
CA ALA A 31 -22.05 -5.67 2.71
C ALA A 31 -22.28 -6.99 3.49
N ASP A 32 -23.19 -6.97 4.47
CA ASP A 32 -23.42 -8.07 5.41
C ASP A 32 -24.31 -9.19 4.86
N ALA A 33 -25.18 -8.92 3.88
CA ALA A 33 -26.20 -9.89 3.46
C ALA A 33 -25.72 -10.91 2.41
N VAL A 34 -24.69 -10.59 1.61
CA VAL A 34 -24.28 -11.44 0.46
C VAL A 34 -22.93 -12.14 0.69
N TYR A 35 -22.06 -11.61 1.55
CA TYR A 35 -20.67 -12.08 1.64
C TYR A 35 -20.15 -12.39 3.06
N GLY A 36 -20.96 -12.29 4.12
CA GLY A 36 -20.53 -12.59 5.49
C GLY A 36 -19.26 -11.82 5.91
N ASN A 37 -18.29 -12.47 6.56
CA ASN A 37 -17.01 -11.86 6.97
C ASN A 37 -16.12 -11.39 5.79
N PHE A 38 -16.46 -11.79 4.56
CA PHE A 38 -15.84 -11.32 3.30
C PHE A 38 -16.39 -9.96 2.85
N GLY A 39 -17.55 -9.55 3.38
CA GLY A 39 -18.20 -8.28 3.04
C GLY A 39 -17.36 -7.06 3.42
N THR A 40 -16.64 -7.10 4.55
CA THR A 40 -15.78 -5.99 5.00
C THR A 40 -14.56 -5.79 4.10
N LEU A 41 -13.94 -6.88 3.64
CA LEU A 41 -12.82 -6.82 2.69
C LEU A 41 -13.28 -6.27 1.34
N LEU A 42 -14.41 -6.77 0.83
CA LEU A 42 -14.95 -6.28 -0.43
C LEU A 42 -15.42 -4.82 -0.32
N ALA A 43 -15.95 -4.39 0.83
CA ALA A 43 -16.35 -3.01 1.08
C ALA A 43 -15.22 -1.99 0.87
N ASP A 44 -13.98 -2.35 1.22
CA ASP A 44 -12.82 -1.50 0.99
C ASP A 44 -12.38 -1.46 -0.49
N ILE A 45 -12.66 -2.52 -1.26
CA ILE A 45 -12.25 -2.67 -2.67
C ILE A 45 -13.28 -2.07 -3.63
N PHE A 46 -14.57 -2.16 -3.27
CA PHE A 46 -15.69 -1.74 -4.12
C PHE A 46 -15.61 -0.31 -4.65
N PRO A 47 -15.19 0.72 -3.87
CA PRO A 47 -15.01 2.06 -4.41
C PRO A 47 -14.00 2.10 -5.57
N SER A 48 -12.92 1.33 -5.46
CA SER A 48 -11.88 1.21 -6.49
C SER A 48 -12.40 0.50 -7.75
N ALA A 49 -13.17 -0.58 -7.56
CA ALA A 49 -13.81 -1.32 -8.65
C ALA A 49 -14.87 -0.47 -9.37
N LYS A 50 -15.72 0.24 -8.62
CA LYS A 50 -16.73 1.16 -9.15
C LYS A 50 -16.10 2.23 -10.02
N ARG A 51 -15.04 2.88 -9.51
CA ARG A 51 -14.30 3.90 -10.27
C ARG A 51 -13.71 3.33 -11.57
N ALA A 52 -13.09 2.15 -11.52
CA ALA A 52 -12.49 1.54 -12.70
C ALA A 52 -13.51 1.22 -13.79
N VAL A 53 -14.67 0.65 -13.42
CA VAL A 53 -15.74 0.35 -14.37
C VAL A 53 -16.34 1.62 -14.95
N GLN A 54 -16.50 2.68 -14.16
CA GLN A 54 -17.05 3.97 -14.62
C GLN A 54 -16.12 4.73 -15.56
N GLU A 55 -14.81 4.72 -15.30
CA GLU A 55 -13.83 5.41 -16.13
C GLU A 55 -13.50 4.66 -17.43
N ALA A 56 -13.65 3.33 -17.44
CA ALA A 56 -13.38 2.49 -18.60
C ALA A 56 -14.54 1.52 -18.92
N PRO A 57 -15.76 2.01 -19.23
CA PRO A 57 -16.97 1.19 -19.33
C PRO A 57 -16.90 0.15 -20.46
N ASN A 58 -16.17 0.46 -21.54
CA ASN A 58 -16.04 -0.40 -22.71
C ASN A 58 -14.81 -1.32 -22.66
N ALA A 59 -13.99 -1.24 -21.60
CA ALA A 59 -12.81 -2.07 -21.46
C ALA A 59 -13.17 -3.51 -21.06
N SER A 60 -12.23 -4.43 -21.34
CA SER A 60 -12.33 -5.80 -20.88
C SER A 60 -12.36 -5.87 -19.35
N VAL A 61 -12.86 -6.99 -18.80
CA VAL A 61 -12.87 -7.22 -17.35
C VAL A 61 -11.44 -7.14 -16.80
N GLU A 62 -10.47 -7.69 -17.53
CA GLU A 62 -9.07 -7.72 -17.08
C GLU A 62 -8.47 -6.30 -16.99
N GLU A 63 -8.70 -5.45 -17.99
CA GLU A 63 -8.25 -4.05 -17.96
C GLU A 63 -8.88 -3.27 -16.80
N GLN A 64 -10.18 -3.50 -16.53
CA GLN A 64 -10.85 -2.89 -15.39
C GLN A 64 -10.32 -3.42 -14.06
N VAL A 65 -9.93 -4.70 -13.97
CA VAL A 65 -9.29 -5.28 -12.78
C VAL A 65 -7.91 -4.66 -12.53
N GLN A 66 -7.12 -4.46 -13.58
CA GLN A 66 -5.83 -3.78 -13.48
C GLN A 66 -6.01 -2.34 -12.97
N LEU A 67 -6.97 -1.61 -13.54
CA LEU A 67 -7.28 -0.24 -13.12
C LEU A 67 -7.81 -0.20 -11.67
N ALA A 68 -8.71 -1.10 -11.30
CA ALA A 68 -9.24 -1.23 -9.94
C ALA A 68 -8.14 -1.57 -8.94
N THR A 69 -7.16 -2.40 -9.32
CA THR A 69 -6.01 -2.74 -8.48
C THR A 69 -5.16 -1.49 -8.20
N LYS A 70 -4.88 -0.69 -9.23
CA LYS A 70 -4.17 0.59 -9.08
C LYS A 70 -4.92 1.55 -8.15
N TYR A 71 -6.24 1.68 -8.31
CA TYR A 71 -7.05 2.51 -7.41
C TYR A 71 -7.10 1.97 -5.98
N ASN A 72 -7.15 0.67 -5.80
CA ASN A 72 -7.14 0.07 -4.47
C ASN A 72 -5.82 0.34 -3.74
N VAL A 73 -4.68 0.28 -4.46
CA VAL A 73 -3.36 0.66 -3.92
C VAL A 73 -3.36 2.12 -3.46
N PHE A 74 -3.80 3.06 -4.31
CA PHE A 74 -3.84 4.47 -3.93
C PHE A 74 -4.82 4.76 -2.79
N ASN A 75 -6.01 4.17 -2.80
CA ASN A 75 -6.98 4.30 -1.71
C ASN A 75 -6.41 3.75 -0.40
N THR A 76 -5.64 2.67 -0.46
CA THR A 76 -4.96 2.09 0.72
C THR A 76 -3.86 3.02 1.22
N MET A 77 -3.06 3.63 0.34
CA MET A 77 -2.09 4.65 0.71
C MET A 77 -2.77 5.85 1.39
N ALA A 78 -3.87 6.35 0.82
CA ALA A 78 -4.63 7.45 1.40
C ALA A 78 -5.19 7.10 2.78
N ARG A 79 -5.76 5.89 2.96
CA ARG A 79 -6.25 5.42 4.26
C ARG A 79 -5.14 5.28 5.30
N LEU A 80 -3.95 4.84 4.91
CA LEU A 80 -2.80 4.76 5.81
C LEU A 80 -2.37 6.14 6.27
N ILE A 81 -2.31 7.11 5.36
CA ILE A 81 -1.98 8.50 5.70
C ILE A 81 -3.08 9.12 6.57
N ASP A 82 -4.36 8.85 6.30
CA ASP A 82 -5.50 9.43 7.00
C ASP A 82 -5.68 8.84 8.43
N ARG A 83 -5.55 7.52 8.58
CA ARG A 83 -5.92 6.81 9.81
C ARG A 83 -4.75 6.47 10.73
N SER A 84 -3.52 6.55 10.24
CA SER A 84 -2.33 6.18 11.02
C SER A 84 -1.48 7.41 11.31
N GLU A 85 -1.53 7.90 12.54
CA GLU A 85 -0.78 9.08 12.98
C GLU A 85 0.74 8.94 12.74
N ILE A 86 1.28 7.73 12.93
CA ILE A 86 2.70 7.46 12.70
C ILE A 86 3.06 7.54 11.21
N VAL A 87 2.19 7.06 10.31
CA VAL A 87 2.39 7.16 8.86
C VAL A 87 2.23 8.61 8.43
N TYR A 88 1.13 9.26 8.83
CA TYR A 88 0.88 10.68 8.57
C TYR A 88 2.07 11.55 8.95
N THR A 89 2.51 11.44 10.20
CA THR A 89 3.61 12.24 10.75
C THR A 89 4.89 11.95 10.00
N GLY A 90 5.25 10.68 9.82
CA GLY A 90 6.47 10.28 9.12
C GLY A 90 6.51 10.77 7.66
N VAL A 91 5.39 10.71 6.96
CA VAL A 91 5.26 11.22 5.58
C VAL A 91 5.36 12.74 5.56
N LYS A 92 4.61 13.43 6.44
CA LYS A 92 4.55 14.90 6.52
C LYS A 92 5.89 15.56 6.86
N ILE A 93 6.72 14.89 7.65
CA ILE A 93 8.07 15.35 8.03
C ILE A 93 9.17 14.73 7.16
N GLU A 94 8.81 13.98 6.11
CA GLU A 94 9.71 13.37 5.13
C GLU A 94 10.70 12.34 5.71
N GLU A 95 10.38 11.74 6.86
CA GLU A 95 11.14 10.62 7.43
C GLU A 95 10.68 9.25 6.89
N LEU A 96 9.46 9.19 6.35
CA LEU A 96 8.86 8.03 5.73
C LEU A 96 8.38 8.37 4.32
N GLN A 97 8.82 7.60 3.33
CA GLN A 97 8.24 7.62 1.99
C GLN A 97 7.21 6.49 1.88
N ILE A 98 6.09 6.76 1.22
CA ILE A 98 5.06 5.78 0.90
C ILE A 98 4.92 5.66 -0.61
N HIS A 99 5.09 4.44 -1.14
CA HIS A 99 5.02 4.17 -2.58
C HIS A 99 4.05 3.03 -2.88
N GLY A 100 3.29 3.18 -3.95
CA GLY A 100 2.42 2.13 -4.50
C GLY A 100 3.11 1.36 -5.61
N CYS A 101 2.82 0.06 -5.72
CA CYS A 101 3.21 -0.74 -6.88
C CYS A 101 2.24 -1.91 -7.12
N ASN A 102 2.43 -2.60 -8.24
CA ASN A 102 1.74 -3.84 -8.57
C ASN A 102 2.76 -4.93 -8.88
N TYR A 103 2.63 -6.06 -8.18
CA TYR A 103 3.50 -7.22 -8.36
C TYR A 103 2.86 -8.21 -9.34
N ASP A 104 3.56 -8.54 -10.42
CA ASP A 104 3.11 -9.60 -11.31
C ASP A 104 3.53 -10.98 -10.76
N ILE A 105 2.53 -11.76 -10.32
CA ILE A 105 2.77 -13.07 -9.71
C ILE A 105 3.29 -14.11 -10.71
N LEU A 106 3.20 -13.85 -12.02
CA LEU A 106 3.70 -14.77 -13.05
C LEU A 106 5.16 -14.50 -13.40
N SER A 107 5.50 -13.24 -13.68
CA SER A 107 6.85 -12.84 -14.12
C SER A 107 7.78 -12.52 -12.94
N GLY A 108 7.23 -12.14 -11.79
CA GLY A 108 7.99 -11.59 -10.67
C GLY A 108 8.33 -10.11 -10.82
N GLU A 109 7.87 -9.45 -11.89
CA GLU A 109 8.12 -8.03 -12.14
C GLU A 109 7.27 -7.12 -11.25
N ILE A 110 7.77 -5.91 -11.02
CA ILE A 110 7.08 -4.89 -10.22
C ILE A 110 6.85 -3.64 -11.09
N GLU A 111 5.58 -3.29 -11.27
CA GLU A 111 5.19 -2.00 -11.84
C GLU A 111 5.07 -0.96 -10.70
N TRP A 112 5.96 0.02 -10.69
CA TRP A 112 5.94 1.08 -9.67
C TRP A 112 5.00 2.22 -10.07
N TYR A 113 4.08 2.56 -9.18
CA TYR A 113 3.17 3.71 -9.35
C TYR A 113 3.74 5.00 -8.74
N GLY A 114 4.69 4.88 -7.82
CA GLY A 114 5.28 6.02 -7.12
C GLY A 114 4.45 6.46 -5.90
N GLN A 115 4.53 7.75 -5.57
CA GLN A 115 3.78 8.33 -4.46
C GLN A 115 2.31 8.56 -4.82
N HIS A 116 1.47 8.79 -3.80
CA HIS A 116 0.06 9.11 -4.04
C HIS A 116 -0.06 10.44 -4.82
N PRO A 117 -0.85 10.53 -5.91
CA PRO A 117 -0.95 11.75 -6.71
C PRO A 117 -1.42 12.99 -5.93
N GLU A 118 -2.24 12.77 -4.90
CA GLU A 118 -2.76 13.83 -4.02
C GLU A 118 -2.03 13.91 -2.67
N LEU A 119 -0.74 13.53 -2.61
CA LEU A 119 0.01 13.46 -1.35
C LEU A 119 -0.01 14.78 -0.56
N GLU A 120 0.15 15.91 -1.25
CA GLU A 120 0.14 17.25 -0.63
C GLU A 120 -1.21 17.56 0.03
N ARG A 121 -2.30 17.20 -0.65
CA ARG A 121 -3.67 17.34 -0.13
C ARG A 121 -3.86 16.49 1.11
N LEU A 122 -3.36 15.25 1.10
CA LEU A 122 -3.46 14.32 2.23
C LEU A 122 -2.62 14.79 3.43
N CYS A 123 -1.46 15.41 3.19
CA CYS A 123 -0.59 15.94 4.25
C CYS A 123 -0.98 17.36 4.71
N GLY A 124 -1.85 18.06 3.98
CA GLY A 124 -2.27 19.43 4.25
C GLY A 124 -1.15 20.45 4.10
N ARG A 125 -0.15 20.17 3.26
CA ARG A 125 1.00 21.04 3.00
C ARG A 125 1.62 20.73 1.64
N GLU A 126 2.30 21.71 1.06
CA GLU A 126 3.21 21.48 -0.06
C GLU A 126 4.35 20.55 0.41
N MET A 127 4.61 19.52 -0.39
CA MET A 127 5.69 18.57 -0.15
C MET A 127 6.86 19.01 -1.01
N PRO A 128 8.05 19.28 -0.43
CA PRO A 128 9.16 19.76 -1.23
C PRO A 128 9.51 18.70 -2.28
N MET A 129 9.82 19.17 -3.48
CA MET A 129 10.42 18.32 -4.53
C MET A 129 11.61 17.59 -3.91
N HIS A 130 11.51 16.26 -3.84
CA HIS A 130 12.31 15.52 -2.88
C HIS A 130 13.81 15.77 -3.14
N LYS A 131 14.57 15.93 -2.06
CA LYS A 131 16.04 15.90 -2.11
C LYS A 131 16.46 14.51 -1.68
N TRP A 132 16.98 13.70 -2.61
CA TRP A 132 17.56 12.40 -2.27
C TRP A 132 18.57 12.60 -1.12
N LYS A 133 18.27 12.06 0.06
CA LYS A 133 19.29 11.91 1.11
C LYS A 133 20.21 10.77 0.66
N CYS A 134 21.21 11.10 -0.16
CA CYS A 134 22.29 10.20 -0.56
C CYS A 134 23.28 9.98 0.60
N GLN A 135 22.79 9.80 1.81
CA GLN A 135 23.63 9.33 2.91
C GLN A 135 23.69 7.81 2.79
N PRO A 136 24.90 7.21 2.78
CA PRO A 136 25.04 5.77 2.72
C PRO A 136 24.30 5.14 3.90
N TYR A 137 23.53 4.09 3.64
CA TYR A 137 22.94 3.28 4.69
C TYR A 137 24.06 2.63 5.49
N VAL A 138 24.32 3.14 6.70
CA VAL A 138 25.22 2.51 7.64
C VAL A 138 24.38 1.47 8.39
N THR A 139 24.57 0.20 8.08
CA THR A 139 24.18 -0.87 9.00
C THR A 139 24.77 -0.52 10.35
N MET A 140 23.94 -0.40 11.40
CA MET A 140 24.45 -0.22 12.77
C MET A 140 25.56 -1.25 12.97
N GLN A 141 26.79 -0.76 13.13
CA GLN A 141 27.93 -1.62 13.37
C GLN A 141 27.57 -2.53 14.53
N THR A 142 27.74 -3.82 14.28
CA THR A 142 27.73 -4.92 15.25
C THR A 142 28.03 -4.40 16.64
N TRP A 143 27.05 -4.58 17.53
CA TRP A 143 27.19 -4.51 18.98
C TRP A 143 28.62 -4.94 19.33
N SER A 144 29.45 -3.97 19.70
CA SER A 144 30.81 -4.25 20.12
C SER A 144 30.71 -5.19 21.30
N ALA A 145 31.11 -6.44 21.09
CA ALA A 145 31.25 -7.41 22.16
C ALA A 145 32.19 -6.78 23.19
N ASN A 146 31.64 -6.45 24.35
CA ASN A 146 32.35 -5.86 25.46
C ASN A 146 33.47 -6.83 25.88
N PRO A 147 34.76 -6.52 25.71
CA PRO A 147 35.83 -7.41 26.16
C PRO A 147 36.02 -7.20 27.66
N GLY A 148 35.22 -7.88 28.49
CA GLY A 148 35.15 -7.54 29.91
C GLY A 148 34.71 -8.67 30.83
N ARG A 149 35.50 -9.76 30.93
CA ARG A 149 35.87 -10.40 32.21
C ARG A 149 36.90 -11.50 31.96
N SER A 150 38.17 -11.16 32.11
CA SER A 150 39.21 -12.17 32.34
C SER A 150 38.96 -12.82 33.71
N ARG A 151 38.87 -14.14 33.71
CA ARG A 151 38.76 -14.97 34.91
C ARG A 151 40.14 -15.04 35.54
N GLN A 152 40.39 -14.26 36.59
CA GLN A 152 41.58 -14.44 37.44
C GLN A 152 41.50 -15.83 38.07
N GLY A 153 42.36 -16.74 37.62
CA GLY A 153 42.68 -17.96 38.36
C GLY A 153 43.50 -17.57 39.59
N GLN A 154 42.92 -17.72 40.77
CA GLN A 154 43.70 -17.78 42.01
C GLN A 154 44.30 -19.18 42.10
N GLY A 155 45.63 -19.23 42.08
CA GLY A 155 46.38 -20.38 42.58
C GLY A 155 46.34 -20.39 44.11
N GLY A 156 46.16 -21.58 44.66
CA GLY A 156 46.33 -21.97 46.04
C GLY A 156 46.56 -23.47 46.06
#